data_AF-A0A9D7D210-F1
#
_entry.id   AF-A0A9D7D210-F1
#
_cell.length_a   1.000
_cell.length_b   1.000
_cell.length_c   1.000
_cell.angle_alpha   90.00
_cell.angle_beta   90.00
_cell.angle_gamma   90.00
#
_symmetry.space_group_name_H-M   'P 1'
#
loop_
_entity.id
_entity.type
_entity.pdbx_description
1 polymer ?
#
loop_
_entity_poly.entity_id
_entity_poly.type
_entity_poly.pdbx_seq_one_letter_code
_entity_poly.pdbx_strand_id
1 'polypeptide(L)'
;MRSIALALSLVSLLAVACGGGQPEPKAPDAPTPPSAPSAPTAPTAAAPAGTTAEPAAPAGGPAKAFKDMSPAEKKAHMKTVVMPKMTAVFQAFDKKEFAEVNCMTCHGASAKTGNFAMPNASLPKLSPADMFKKHMTAKPEMTKFMMQKVVPEMAATLGAKAYDPKTHEGFGCGGCHVIEK
;
A
#
# COMPACT_ATOMS: atom_id res chain seq x y z
N MET A 1 -37.46 -13.04 -41.56
CA MET A 1 -38.37 -12.04 -42.17
C MET A 1 -38.49 -10.85 -41.22
N ARG A 2 -38.52 -9.63 -41.77
CA ARG A 2 -38.50 -8.28 -41.14
C ARG A 2 -37.08 -7.77 -40.84
N SER A 3 -36.38 -7.15 -41.80
CA SER A 3 -36.51 -5.78 -42.37
C SER A 3 -36.11 -4.69 -41.34
N ILE A 4 -34.87 -4.18 -41.43
CA ILE A 4 -34.42 -2.89 -42.01
C ILE A 4 -34.88 -1.66 -41.21
N ALA A 5 -33.92 -0.94 -40.61
CA ALA A 5 -33.87 0.52 -40.63
C ALA A 5 -32.46 1.01 -40.29
N LEU A 6 -31.82 1.56 -41.32
CA LEU A 6 -30.60 2.35 -41.32
C LEU A 6 -30.90 3.71 -40.67
N ALA A 7 -30.06 4.19 -39.74
CA ALA A 7 -30.03 5.60 -39.37
C ALA A 7 -28.60 6.02 -39.01
N LEU A 8 -27.92 6.60 -40.01
CA LEU A 8 -26.75 7.45 -39.90
C LEU A 8 -27.02 8.64 -38.97
N SER A 9 -26.06 8.99 -38.12
CA SER A 9 -25.79 10.37 -37.64
C SER A 9 -24.38 10.37 -37.01
N LEU A 10 -23.34 10.64 -37.81
CA LEU A 10 -22.67 11.94 -38.01
C LEU A 10 -22.05 12.57 -36.74
N VAL A 11 -20.74 12.33 -36.59
CA VAL A 11 -19.63 13.30 -36.42
C VAL A 11 -19.85 14.49 -35.46
N SER A 12 -19.01 14.57 -34.43
CA SER A 12 -18.12 15.74 -34.21
C SER A 12 -17.01 15.45 -33.20
N LEU A 13 -15.79 15.34 -33.73
CA LEU A 13 -14.52 15.56 -33.02
C LEU A 13 -14.37 17.07 -32.78
N LEU A 14 -13.92 17.47 -31.59
CA LEU A 14 -13.22 18.73 -31.36
C LEU A 14 -12.04 18.47 -30.42
N ALA A 15 -10.88 18.25 -31.04
CA ALA A 15 -9.57 18.43 -30.40
C ALA A 15 -9.18 19.90 -30.57
N VAL A 16 -9.12 20.65 -29.46
CA VAL A 16 -8.46 21.96 -29.41
C VAL A 16 -7.04 21.73 -28.92
N ALA A 17 -6.13 21.68 -29.89
CA ALA A 17 -4.72 21.95 -29.69
C ALA A 17 -4.50 23.41 -30.12
N CYS A 18 -4.02 24.24 -29.21
CA CYS A 18 -3.56 25.60 -29.54
C CYS A 18 -2.09 25.68 -29.13
N GLY A 19 -1.22 25.67 -30.14
CA GLY A 19 0.16 26.11 -30.02
C GLY A 19 0.28 27.53 -30.58
N GLY A 20 1.15 28.34 -29.96
CA GLY A 20 1.65 29.57 -30.57
C GLY A 20 1.97 30.69 -29.60
N GLY A 21 3.27 31.04 -29.50
CA GLY A 21 3.70 32.45 -29.37
C GLY A 21 4.29 32.90 -28.03
N GLN A 22 5.58 32.68 -27.84
CA GLN A 22 6.43 33.50 -26.95
C GLN A 22 6.59 34.92 -27.52
N PRO A 23 6.57 35.94 -26.65
CA PRO A 23 7.63 36.96 -26.73
C PRO A 23 8.24 37.26 -25.34
N GLU A 24 9.56 37.11 -25.22
CA GLU A 24 10.40 37.93 -24.32
C GLU A 24 10.61 39.30 -25.03
N PRO A 25 10.83 40.46 -24.35
CA PRO A 25 11.98 40.61 -23.43
C PRO A 25 11.93 41.75 -22.35
N LYS A 26 13.05 41.83 -21.62
CA LYS A 26 13.76 42.98 -21.00
C LYS A 26 13.45 43.41 -19.54
N ALA A 27 14.48 43.19 -18.72
CA ALA A 27 14.75 43.86 -17.45
C ALA A 27 15.08 45.36 -17.63
N PRO A 28 15.05 46.13 -16.53
CA PRO A 28 16.28 46.85 -16.17
C PRO A 28 16.64 46.77 -14.66
N ASP A 29 17.96 46.69 -14.47
CA ASP A 29 18.88 47.28 -13.49
C ASP A 29 18.56 47.40 -11.97
N ALA A 30 19.55 46.97 -11.18
CA ALA A 30 19.81 47.22 -9.75
C ALA A 30 20.50 48.61 -9.55
N PRO A 31 21.14 49.02 -8.42
CA PRO A 31 21.24 48.50 -7.03
C PRO A 31 21.22 49.60 -5.90
N THR A 32 21.53 49.18 -4.65
CA THR A 32 22.15 49.91 -3.48
C THR A 32 21.30 50.82 -2.55
N PRO A 33 21.72 51.10 -1.28
CA PRO A 33 22.04 50.22 -0.13
C PRO A 33 21.37 50.71 1.21
N PRO A 34 21.54 50.04 2.37
CA PRO A 34 20.93 50.47 3.64
C PRO A 34 21.79 51.49 4.41
N SER A 35 21.17 52.29 5.27
CA SER A 35 21.84 53.09 6.30
C SER A 35 21.23 52.81 7.68
N ALA A 36 22.06 52.25 8.57
CA ALA A 36 21.90 52.22 10.04
C ALA A 36 22.42 53.57 10.63
N PRO A 37 22.38 53.91 11.95
CA PRO A 37 22.65 53.07 13.14
C PRO A 37 21.66 53.30 14.33
N SER A 38 21.59 52.48 15.39
CA SER A 38 22.55 52.47 16.52
C SER A 38 22.23 51.34 17.50
N ALA A 39 23.29 50.67 17.99
CA ALA A 39 23.33 49.84 19.21
C ALA A 39 23.62 50.74 20.44
N PRO A 40 23.62 50.32 21.73
CA PRO A 40 24.09 49.03 22.30
C PRO A 40 23.06 48.42 23.31
N THR A 41 23.17 47.20 23.85
CA THR A 41 24.22 46.62 24.71
C THR A 41 23.88 45.13 24.92
N ALA A 42 24.87 44.24 24.91
CA ALA A 42 24.75 42.88 25.43
C ALA A 42 24.85 42.90 26.98
N PRO A 43 24.37 41.85 27.68
CA PRO A 43 25.30 40.76 27.97
C PRO A 43 24.71 39.33 27.93
N THR A 44 25.62 38.41 27.59
CA THR A 44 25.84 37.06 28.15
C THR A 44 24.77 35.95 28.00
N ALA A 45 25.15 34.98 27.16
CA ALA A 45 25.11 33.52 27.34
C ALA A 45 24.02 32.88 28.22
N ALA A 46 23.14 32.13 27.54
CA ALA A 46 22.77 30.78 27.97
C ALA A 46 22.27 29.98 26.74
N ALA A 47 23.01 28.94 26.37
CA ALA A 47 22.50 27.90 25.48
C ALA A 47 21.42 27.09 26.21
N PRO A 48 20.44 26.52 25.49
CA PRO A 48 19.95 25.22 25.83
C PRO A 48 20.34 24.20 24.77
N ALA A 49 20.88 23.12 25.31
CA ALA A 49 21.10 21.80 24.74
C ALA A 49 20.14 21.44 23.59
N GLY A 50 20.73 20.79 22.58
CA GLY A 50 19.97 20.08 21.56
C GLY A 50 19.07 19.03 22.19
N THR A 51 17.77 19.18 21.97
CA THR A 51 16.84 18.05 22.04
C THR A 51 16.87 17.39 20.68
N THR A 52 17.74 16.39 20.52
CA THR A 52 17.46 15.29 19.60
C THR A 52 16.17 14.67 20.11
N ALA A 53 15.07 14.87 19.40
CA ALA A 53 13.85 14.14 19.64
C ALA A 53 14.11 12.66 19.33
N GLU A 54 14.35 11.89 20.38
CA GLU A 54 14.31 10.44 20.35
C GLU A 54 12.93 10.02 19.82
N PRO A 55 12.83 9.11 18.83
CA PRO A 55 11.54 8.61 18.38
C PRO A 55 10.84 7.96 19.57
N ALA A 56 9.69 8.51 19.96
CA ALA A 56 8.86 7.94 21.01
C ALA A 56 8.53 6.49 20.63
N ALA A 57 9.10 5.53 21.38
CA ALA A 57 8.65 4.16 21.35
C ALA A 57 7.17 4.14 21.74
N PRO A 58 6.28 3.49 20.96
CA PRO A 58 4.89 3.40 21.36
C PRO A 58 4.80 2.67 22.70
N ALA A 59 4.18 3.31 23.68
CA ALA A 59 3.92 2.75 25.00
C ALA A 59 3.12 1.45 24.85
N GLY A 60 3.82 0.32 25.03
CA GLY A 60 3.29 -1.02 24.79
C GLY A 60 2.45 -1.53 25.94
N GLY A 61 1.19 -1.13 26.01
CA GLY A 61 0.15 -2.05 26.48
C GLY A 61 0.04 -3.23 25.49
N PRO A 62 -0.51 -4.39 25.89
CA PRO A 62 -0.72 -5.48 24.94
C PRO A 62 -1.59 -4.95 23.79
N ALA A 63 -1.05 -4.98 22.57
CA ALA A 63 -1.82 -4.60 21.40
C ALA A 63 -3.07 -5.48 21.35
N LYS A 64 -4.24 -4.84 21.25
CA LYS A 64 -5.53 -5.53 21.10
C LYS A 64 -5.40 -6.53 19.95
N ALA A 65 -5.90 -7.77 20.12
CA ALA A 65 -5.87 -8.74 19.03
C ALA A 65 -6.64 -8.19 17.82
N PHE A 66 -6.14 -8.42 16.61
CA PHE A 66 -6.70 -7.79 15.41
C PHE A 66 -8.20 -8.04 15.26
N LYS A 67 -8.68 -9.23 15.62
CA LYS A 67 -10.10 -9.60 15.60
C LYS A 67 -10.98 -8.66 16.44
N ASP A 68 -10.45 -8.15 17.56
CA ASP A 68 -11.16 -7.34 18.54
C ASP A 68 -11.08 -5.83 18.23
N MET A 69 -10.25 -5.43 17.25
CA MET A 69 -10.12 -4.04 16.79
C MET A 69 -11.38 -3.54 16.04
N SER A 70 -11.73 -2.28 16.26
CA SER A 70 -12.69 -1.52 15.46
C SER A 70 -12.21 -1.38 14.00
N PRO A 71 -13.10 -1.04 13.05
CA PRO A 71 -12.69 -0.85 11.65
C PRO A 71 -11.58 0.21 11.47
N ALA A 72 -11.62 1.29 12.24
CA ALA A 72 -10.61 2.33 12.21
C ALA A 72 -9.25 1.84 12.72
N GLU A 73 -9.25 1.11 13.85
CA GLU A 73 -8.03 0.49 14.40
C GLU A 73 -7.45 -0.56 13.44
N LYS A 74 -8.29 -1.40 12.82
CA LYS A 74 -7.86 -2.38 11.81
C LYS A 74 -7.19 -1.70 10.63
N LYS A 75 -7.78 -0.62 10.11
CA LYS A 75 -7.19 0.15 8.99
C LYS A 75 -5.86 0.78 9.39
N ALA A 76 -5.76 1.32 10.60
CA ALA A 76 -4.51 1.87 11.12
C ALA A 76 -3.44 0.77 11.22
N HIS A 77 -3.76 -0.36 11.86
CA HIS A 77 -2.87 -1.52 12.00
C HIS A 77 -2.42 -2.07 10.65
N MET A 78 -3.33 -2.20 9.69
CA MET A 78 -3.00 -2.62 8.33
C MET A 78 -1.96 -1.70 7.68
N LYS A 79 -2.08 -0.39 7.88
CA LYS A 79 -1.18 0.60 7.27
C LYS A 79 0.16 0.69 7.97
N THR A 80 0.19 0.68 9.29
CA THR A 80 1.39 0.99 10.07
C THR A 80 2.18 -0.24 10.48
N VAL A 81 1.55 -1.41 10.54
CA VAL A 81 2.19 -2.67 10.94
C VAL A 81 2.27 -3.64 9.78
N VAL A 82 1.12 -3.99 9.18
CA VAL A 82 1.08 -5.10 8.20
C VAL A 82 1.69 -4.71 6.88
N MET A 83 1.29 -3.58 6.30
CA MET A 83 1.83 -3.10 5.02
C MET A 83 3.36 -3.03 4.98
N PRO A 84 4.05 -2.29 5.88
CA PRO A 84 5.50 -2.17 5.81
C PRO A 84 6.22 -3.51 5.97
N LYS A 85 5.74 -4.37 6.89
CA LYS A 85 6.29 -5.71 7.09
C LYS A 85 6.11 -6.59 5.86
N MET A 86 4.90 -6.58 5.28
CA MET A 86 4.63 -7.40 4.11
C MET A 86 5.35 -6.91 2.87
N THR A 87 5.42 -5.59 2.66
CA THR A 87 6.26 -5.02 1.58
C THR A 87 7.69 -5.53 1.68
N ALA A 88 8.28 -5.52 2.88
CA ALA A 88 9.64 -6.03 3.08
C ALA A 88 9.74 -7.53 2.75
N VAL A 89 8.80 -8.36 3.20
CA VAL A 89 8.77 -9.80 2.91
C VAL A 89 8.67 -10.09 1.41
N PHE A 90 7.77 -9.40 0.70
CA PHE A 90 7.57 -9.55 -0.74
C PHE A 90 8.78 -9.06 -1.54
N GLN A 91 9.32 -7.88 -1.21
CA GLN A 91 10.48 -7.33 -1.91
C GLN A 91 11.77 -8.10 -1.62
N ALA A 92 11.89 -8.74 -0.46
CA ALA A 92 13.01 -9.63 -0.16
C ALA A 92 13.00 -10.91 -1.01
N PHE A 93 11.82 -11.36 -1.45
CA PHE A 93 11.70 -12.50 -2.36
C PHE A 93 12.01 -12.12 -3.80
N ASP A 94 11.34 -11.09 -4.32
CA ASP A 94 11.60 -10.55 -5.66
C ASP A 94 11.23 -9.06 -5.70
N LYS A 95 12.25 -8.22 -5.59
CA LYS A 95 12.09 -6.76 -5.59
C LYS A 95 11.51 -6.22 -6.89
N LYS A 96 11.75 -6.89 -8.02
CA LYS A 96 11.27 -6.44 -9.33
C LYS A 96 9.80 -6.79 -9.52
N GLU A 97 9.43 -8.03 -9.21
CA GLU A 97 8.03 -8.48 -9.25
C GLU A 97 7.17 -7.71 -8.23
N PHE A 98 7.70 -7.49 -7.03
CA PHE A 98 6.99 -6.83 -5.92
C PHE A 98 7.44 -5.38 -5.69
N ALA A 99 7.77 -4.67 -6.76
CA ALA A 99 8.12 -3.25 -6.68
C ALA A 99 6.97 -2.41 -6.08
N GLU A 100 5.72 -2.78 -6.38
CA GLU A 100 4.51 -2.08 -5.96
C GLU A 100 3.62 -2.97 -5.08
N VAL A 101 3.99 -3.12 -3.81
CA VAL A 101 3.09 -3.73 -2.82
C VAL A 101 2.19 -2.64 -2.24
N ASN A 102 0.88 -2.81 -2.37
CA ASN A 102 -0.11 -1.87 -1.87
C ASN A 102 -1.39 -2.59 -1.41
N CYS A 103 -2.40 -1.83 -0.99
CA CYS A 103 -3.67 -2.39 -0.48
C CYS A 103 -4.32 -3.38 -1.47
N MET A 104 -4.22 -3.14 -2.78
CA MET A 104 -4.86 -3.96 -3.81
C MET A 104 -4.15 -5.30 -4.02
N THR A 105 -2.87 -5.41 -3.66
CA THR A 105 -2.13 -6.67 -3.71
C THR A 105 -2.86 -7.75 -2.91
N CYS A 106 -3.41 -7.37 -1.74
CA CYS A 106 -4.10 -8.29 -0.84
C CYS A 106 -5.63 -8.21 -0.90
N HIS A 107 -6.20 -7.03 -1.20
CA HIS A 107 -7.65 -6.79 -1.15
C HIS A 107 -8.31 -6.61 -2.53
N GLY A 108 -7.53 -6.65 -3.62
CA GLY A 108 -8.03 -6.44 -4.98
C GLY A 108 -8.44 -5.01 -5.28
N ALA A 109 -9.12 -4.81 -6.42
CA ALA A 109 -9.46 -3.48 -6.93
C ALA A 109 -10.42 -2.69 -6.02
N SER A 110 -11.23 -3.38 -5.22
CA SER A 110 -12.19 -2.75 -4.30
C SER A 110 -11.50 -1.92 -3.20
N ALA A 111 -10.22 -2.18 -2.92
CA ALA A 111 -9.44 -1.38 -1.98
C ALA A 111 -9.35 0.10 -2.39
N LYS A 112 -9.45 0.40 -3.70
CA LYS A 112 -9.47 1.79 -4.21
C LYS A 112 -10.65 2.59 -3.69
N THR A 113 -11.80 1.94 -3.50
CA THR A 113 -13.03 2.56 -2.99
C THR A 113 -13.20 2.37 -1.48
N GLY A 114 -12.15 1.91 -0.78
CA GLY A 114 -12.16 1.69 0.66
C GLY A 114 -12.83 0.39 1.11
N ASN A 115 -13.15 -0.51 0.18
CA ASN A 115 -13.64 -1.85 0.50
C ASN A 115 -12.49 -2.86 0.52
N PHE A 116 -12.16 -3.32 1.72
CA PHE A 116 -11.04 -4.22 2.01
C PHE A 116 -11.48 -5.67 2.24
N ALA A 117 -12.61 -6.09 1.65
CA ALA A 117 -13.07 -7.47 1.74
C ALA A 117 -12.00 -8.46 1.24
N MET A 118 -11.96 -9.63 1.88
CA MET A 118 -11.13 -10.77 1.49
C MET A 118 -12.03 -12.00 1.38
N PRO A 119 -11.67 -13.01 0.57
CA PRO A 119 -10.45 -13.13 -0.22
C PRO A 119 -10.42 -12.22 -1.47
N ASN A 120 -9.22 -11.99 -2.02
CA ASN A 120 -9.03 -11.26 -3.26
C ASN A 120 -9.27 -12.19 -4.46
N ALA A 121 -10.38 -11.98 -5.17
CA ALA A 121 -10.76 -12.79 -6.34
C ALA A 121 -9.81 -12.63 -7.54
N SER A 122 -8.93 -11.63 -7.55
CA SER A 122 -7.89 -11.45 -8.58
C SER A 122 -6.66 -12.32 -8.33
N LEU A 123 -6.50 -12.92 -7.14
CA LEU A 123 -5.44 -13.88 -6.88
C LEU A 123 -5.78 -15.25 -7.50
N PRO A 124 -4.77 -16.09 -7.83
CA PRO A 124 -5.02 -17.44 -8.29
C PRO A 124 -5.92 -18.21 -7.32
N LYS A 125 -6.95 -18.86 -7.85
CA LYS A 125 -7.77 -19.81 -7.08
C LYS A 125 -6.92 -21.01 -6.70
N LEU A 126 -7.03 -21.45 -5.46
CA LEU A 126 -6.21 -22.52 -4.94
C LEU A 126 -7.00 -23.81 -4.73
N SER A 127 -6.65 -24.85 -5.48
CA SER A 127 -6.99 -26.24 -5.15
C SER A 127 -6.30 -26.72 -3.86
N PRO A 128 -7.05 -27.11 -2.81
CA PRO A 128 -6.47 -27.69 -1.61
C PRO A 128 -6.13 -29.19 -1.77
N ALA A 129 -6.56 -29.82 -2.87
CA ALA A 129 -6.31 -31.22 -3.16
C ALA A 129 -4.82 -31.57 -3.13
N ASP A 130 -4.51 -32.77 -2.62
CA ASP A 130 -3.15 -33.29 -2.48
C ASP A 130 -2.17 -32.27 -1.84
N MET A 131 -2.62 -31.52 -0.83
CA MET A 131 -1.81 -30.51 -0.15
C MET A 131 -1.28 -29.43 -1.10
N PHE A 132 -2.14 -28.90 -1.98
CA PHE A 132 -1.80 -27.89 -2.97
C PHE A 132 -0.78 -28.35 -4.05
N LYS A 133 -0.66 -29.66 -4.31
CA LYS A 133 0.28 -30.23 -5.27
C LYS A 133 0.26 -29.53 -6.64
N LYS A 134 -0.94 -29.19 -7.14
CA LYS A 134 -1.12 -28.43 -8.40
C LYS A 134 -0.27 -27.15 -8.42
N HIS A 135 -0.25 -26.38 -7.33
CA HIS A 135 0.47 -25.10 -7.24
C HIS A 135 1.95 -25.29 -6.96
N MET A 136 2.30 -26.29 -6.13
CA MET A 136 3.69 -26.66 -5.89
C MET A 136 4.39 -27.15 -7.17
N THR A 137 3.67 -27.79 -8.08
CA THR A 137 4.21 -28.18 -9.40
C THR A 137 4.27 -26.99 -10.36
N ALA A 138 3.22 -26.17 -10.43
CA ALA A 138 3.13 -25.08 -11.40
C ALA A 138 4.04 -23.88 -11.06
N LYS A 139 4.12 -23.52 -9.78
CA LYS A 139 4.95 -22.41 -9.28
C LYS A 139 5.58 -22.79 -7.93
N PRO A 140 6.58 -23.69 -7.90
CA PRO A 140 7.17 -24.19 -6.67
C PRO A 140 7.73 -23.09 -5.77
N GLU A 141 8.52 -22.17 -6.33
CA GLU A 141 9.19 -21.14 -5.54
C GLU A 141 8.19 -20.13 -4.95
N MET A 142 7.21 -19.68 -5.75
CA MET A 142 6.13 -18.82 -5.25
C MET A 142 5.29 -19.51 -4.17
N THR A 143 4.94 -20.78 -4.38
CA THR A 143 4.09 -21.51 -3.43
C THR A 143 4.84 -21.73 -2.11
N LYS A 144 6.11 -22.13 -2.16
CA LYS A 144 6.98 -22.20 -0.97
C LYS A 144 7.11 -20.86 -0.28
N PHE A 145 7.35 -19.77 -1.01
CA PHE A 145 7.44 -18.42 -0.46
C PHE A 145 6.15 -18.01 0.26
N MET A 146 5.00 -18.23 -0.38
CA MET A 146 3.70 -17.93 0.24
C MET A 146 3.49 -18.73 1.52
N MET A 147 3.78 -20.03 1.51
CA MET A 147 3.62 -20.91 2.67
C MET A 147 4.60 -20.62 3.81
N GLN A 148 5.86 -20.33 3.50
CA GLN A 148 6.94 -20.25 4.49
C GLN A 148 7.20 -18.84 5.00
N LYS A 149 6.82 -17.81 4.25
CA LYS A 149 7.12 -16.40 4.59
C LYS A 149 5.85 -15.57 4.72
N VAL A 150 4.98 -15.58 3.71
CA VAL A 150 3.81 -14.70 3.68
C VAL A 150 2.75 -15.12 4.70
N VAL A 151 2.31 -16.38 4.65
CA VAL A 151 1.25 -16.88 5.55
C VAL A 151 1.66 -16.76 7.03
N PRO A 152 2.89 -17.16 7.44
CA PRO A 152 3.31 -17.02 8.84
C PRO A 152 3.44 -15.57 9.29
N GLU A 153 4.01 -14.67 8.49
CA GLU A 153 4.13 -13.26 8.87
C GLU A 153 2.76 -12.58 8.97
N MET A 154 1.83 -12.90 8.05
CA MET A 154 0.46 -12.41 8.14
C MET A 154 -0.25 -12.93 9.41
N ALA A 155 -0.14 -14.22 9.72
CA ALA A 155 -0.71 -14.77 10.95
C ALA A 155 -0.14 -14.05 12.18
N ALA A 156 1.18 -13.89 12.24
CA ALA A 156 1.87 -13.23 13.35
C ALA A 156 1.44 -11.77 13.52
N THR A 157 1.43 -10.99 12.43
CA THR A 157 1.05 -9.56 12.48
C THR A 157 -0.42 -9.34 12.80
N LEU A 158 -1.29 -10.30 12.47
CA LEU A 158 -2.70 -10.28 12.84
C LEU A 158 -2.96 -10.83 14.27
N GLY A 159 -1.96 -11.43 14.91
CA GLY A 159 -2.16 -12.18 16.15
C GLY A 159 -3.10 -13.39 15.97
N ALA A 160 -3.13 -13.95 14.76
CA ALA A 160 -3.91 -15.12 14.42
C ALA A 160 -3.08 -16.40 14.62
N LYS A 161 -3.73 -17.49 14.99
CA LYS A 161 -3.12 -18.82 14.95
C LYS A 161 -2.89 -19.24 13.50
N ALA A 162 -1.91 -20.10 13.27
CA ALA A 162 -1.79 -20.81 12.00
C ALA A 162 -3.05 -21.61 11.71
N TYR A 163 -3.37 -21.77 10.42
CA TYR A 163 -4.52 -22.55 9.97
C TYR A 163 -4.42 -24.01 10.44
N ASP A 164 -5.51 -24.52 11.00
CA ASP A 164 -5.68 -25.91 11.38
C ASP A 164 -6.67 -26.59 10.41
N PRO A 165 -6.23 -27.58 9.63
CA PRO A 165 -7.09 -28.27 8.66
C PRO A 165 -8.20 -29.11 9.29
N LYS A 166 -8.14 -29.43 10.59
CA LYS A 166 -9.18 -30.19 11.29
C LYS A 166 -10.34 -29.32 11.73
N THR A 167 -10.03 -28.14 12.25
CA THR A 167 -11.03 -27.19 12.77
C THR A 167 -11.46 -26.17 11.72
N HIS A 168 -10.69 -26.05 10.62
CA HIS A 168 -10.84 -25.00 9.60
C HIS A 168 -10.70 -23.58 10.16
N GLU A 169 -10.03 -23.44 11.30
CA GLU A 169 -9.78 -22.17 11.97
C GLU A 169 -8.34 -21.70 11.79
N GLY A 170 -8.10 -20.41 12.02
CA GLY A 170 -6.78 -19.78 11.90
C GLY A 170 -6.51 -19.15 10.54
N PHE A 171 -5.34 -18.52 10.40
CA PHE A 171 -4.92 -17.86 9.17
C PHE A 171 -4.12 -18.81 8.28
N GLY A 172 -4.54 -18.92 7.01
CA GLY A 172 -3.92 -19.79 6.01
C GLY A 172 -4.14 -19.26 4.60
N CYS A 173 -3.95 -20.12 3.60
CA CYS A 173 -4.05 -19.75 2.18
C CYS A 173 -5.39 -19.06 1.84
N GLY A 174 -6.49 -19.54 2.44
CA GLY A 174 -7.84 -19.00 2.26
C GLY A 174 -8.07 -17.61 2.85
N GLY A 175 -7.13 -17.09 3.65
CA GLY A 175 -7.19 -15.72 4.17
C GLY A 175 -7.05 -14.66 3.08
N CYS A 176 -6.40 -15.02 1.96
CA CYS A 176 -6.21 -14.12 0.81
C CYS A 176 -6.74 -14.71 -0.49
N HIS A 177 -6.61 -16.03 -0.69
CA HIS A 177 -7.02 -16.69 -1.91
C HIS A 177 -8.42 -17.28 -1.81
N VAL A 178 -9.11 -17.32 -2.94
CA VAL A 178 -10.31 -18.15 -3.08
C VAL A 178 -9.88 -19.62 -3.15
N ILE A 179 -10.42 -20.46 -2.28
CA ILE A 179 -10.17 -21.91 -2.27
C ILE A 179 -11.21 -22.61 -3.13
N GLU A 180 -10.75 -23.53 -3.98
CA GLU A 180 -11.64 -24.39 -4.78
C GLU A 180 -12.43 -25.32 -3.83
N LYS A 181 -13.71 -25.53 -4.15
CA LYS A 181 -14.59 -26.46 -3.43
C LYS A 181 -14.43 -27.88 -3.95
#